data_AF-A0A5T1QSR2-F1
#
_entry.id   AF-A0A5T1QSR2-F1
#
_cell.length_a   1.000
_cell.length_b   1.000
_cell.length_c   1.000
_cell.angle_alpha   90.00
_cell.angle_beta   90.00
_cell.angle_gamma   90.00
#
_symmetry.space_group_name_H-M   'P 1'
#
loop_
_entity.id
_entity.type
_entity.pdbx_description
1 polymer ?
#
loop_
_entity_poly.entity_id
_entity_poly.type
_entity_poly.pdbx_seq_one_letter_code
_entity_poly.pdbx_strand_id
1 'polypeptide(L)'
;PRNPQLIELKNVLNRLLDVLQARVGSDMNAIHKIFEEYKSLDFRNKLENASGSVELTTNALGDEIVKMLKQSSDFANALANESGKLQTAVQSLTTSSNSQAQSLEETAAALEEITSSM
;
A
#
# COMPACT_ATOMS: atom_id res chain seq x y z
N PRO A 1 4.04 -54.42 25.20
CA PRO A 1 4.30 -54.77 23.78
C PRO A 1 5.46 -53.95 23.18
N ARG A 2 6.62 -54.58 22.96
CA ARG A 2 7.79 -54.00 22.27
C ARG A 2 7.96 -54.73 20.93
N ASN A 3 7.13 -54.39 19.94
CA ASN A 3 7.37 -54.86 18.57
C ASN A 3 8.43 -53.93 17.93
N PRO A 4 9.61 -54.43 17.53
CA PRO A 4 10.68 -53.61 16.96
C PRO A 4 10.26 -52.81 15.72
N GLN A 5 9.41 -53.39 14.85
CA GLN A 5 8.93 -52.73 13.64
C GLN A 5 8.00 -51.55 13.96
N LEU A 6 7.18 -51.68 15.01
CA LEU A 6 6.35 -50.55 15.48
C LEU A 6 7.20 -49.42 16.08
N ILE A 7 8.32 -49.75 16.71
CA ILE A 7 9.28 -48.74 17.22
C ILE A 7 9.96 -48.02 16.07
N GLU A 8 10.40 -48.76 15.05
CA GLU A 8 11.00 -48.17 13.84
C GLU A 8 10.02 -47.26 13.11
N LEU A 9 8.78 -47.71 12.89
CA LEU A 9 7.73 -46.89 12.27
C LEU A 9 7.48 -45.60 13.06
N LYS A 10 7.37 -45.68 14.39
CA LYS A 10 7.25 -44.49 15.26
C LYS A 10 8.42 -43.52 15.04
N ASN A 11 9.66 -44.03 14.97
CA ASN A 11 10.84 -43.18 14.81
C ASN A 11 10.86 -42.49 13.43
N VAL A 12 10.47 -43.20 12.36
CA VAL A 12 10.35 -42.63 11.02
C VAL A 12 9.25 -41.56 10.98
N LEU A 13 8.09 -41.83 11.58
CA LEU A 13 7.00 -40.87 11.67
C LEU A 13 7.40 -39.61 12.44
N ASN A 14 8.06 -39.76 13.58
CA ASN A 14 8.54 -38.61 14.35
C ASN A 14 9.55 -37.78 13.55
N ARG A 15 10.49 -38.42 12.85
CA ARG A 15 11.45 -37.72 12.00
C ARG A 15 10.75 -36.97 10.85
N LEU A 16 9.70 -37.55 10.27
CA LEU A 16 8.89 -36.88 9.26
C LEU A 16 8.20 -35.64 9.85
N LEU A 17 7.62 -35.75 11.04
CA LEU A 17 6.98 -34.64 11.74
C LEU A 17 7.99 -33.54 12.10
N ASP A 18 9.20 -33.87 12.56
CA ASP A 18 10.26 -32.90 12.84
C ASP A 18 10.64 -32.10 11.58
N VAL A 19 10.76 -32.79 10.45
CA VAL A 19 11.05 -32.14 9.15
C VAL A 19 9.91 -31.24 8.72
N LEU A 20 8.65 -31.69 8.85
CA LEU A 20 7.48 -30.89 8.49
C LEU A 20 7.36 -29.65 9.39
N GLN A 21 7.61 -29.79 10.69
CA GLN A 21 7.58 -28.67 11.61
C GLN A 21 8.67 -27.63 11.28
N ALA A 22 9.90 -28.07 11.01
CA ALA A 22 10.99 -27.16 10.66
C ALA A 22 10.81 -26.48 9.29
N ARG A 23 10.25 -27.19 8.31
CA ARG A 23 10.06 -26.65 6.95
C ARG A 23 8.78 -25.85 6.81
N VAL A 24 7.70 -26.33 7.37
CA VAL A 24 6.38 -25.73 7.19
C VAL A 24 6.01 -24.90 8.42
N GLY A 25 5.82 -25.54 9.57
CA GLY A 25 5.42 -24.89 10.81
C GLY A 25 4.74 -25.84 11.79
N SER A 26 4.44 -25.35 12.98
CA SER A 26 3.87 -26.17 14.06
C SER A 26 2.34 -26.22 14.03
N ASP A 27 1.67 -25.21 13.48
CA ASP A 27 0.21 -25.13 13.38
C ASP A 27 -0.27 -24.90 11.94
N MET A 28 -0.67 -25.98 11.28
CA MET A 28 -1.19 -25.94 9.90
C MET A 28 -2.51 -25.17 9.77
N ASN A 29 -3.33 -25.13 10.82
CA ASN A 29 -4.60 -24.41 10.78
C ASN A 29 -4.36 -22.90 10.87
N ALA A 30 -3.40 -22.47 11.70
CA ALA A 30 -2.97 -21.07 11.75
C ALA A 30 -2.39 -20.63 10.40
N ILE A 31 -1.53 -21.45 9.77
CA ILE A 31 -0.97 -21.18 8.44
C ILE A 31 -2.08 -21.08 7.38
N HIS A 32 -3.04 -22.01 7.40
CA HIS A 32 -4.15 -21.95 6.45
C HIS A 32 -4.99 -20.68 6.64
N LYS A 33 -5.29 -20.32 7.90
CA LYS A 33 -6.05 -19.11 8.22
C LYS A 33 -5.36 -17.85 7.71
N ILE A 34 -4.05 -17.69 7.93
CA ILE A 34 -3.33 -16.51 7.46
C ILE A 34 -3.32 -16.42 5.94
N PHE A 35 -3.24 -17.56 5.25
CA PHE A 35 -3.32 -17.58 3.79
C PHE A 35 -4.70 -17.17 3.27
N GLU A 36 -5.79 -17.56 3.92
CA GLU A 36 -7.12 -17.10 3.54
C GLU A 36 -7.29 -15.59 3.79
N GLU A 37 -6.75 -15.06 4.89
CA GLU A 37 -6.70 -13.62 5.16
C GLU A 37 -5.92 -12.88 4.05
N TYR A 38 -4.73 -13.36 3.69
CA TYR A 38 -3.90 -12.73 2.65
C TYR A 38 -4.54 -12.84 1.25
N LYS A 39 -5.23 -13.94 0.94
CA LYS A 39 -6.04 -14.07 -0.29
C LYS A 39 -7.16 -13.05 -0.36
N SER A 40 -7.72 -12.66 0.78
CA SER A 40 -8.72 -11.59 0.89
C SER A 40 -8.12 -10.18 0.95
N LEU A 41 -6.80 -10.06 0.74
CA LEU A 41 -6.02 -8.82 0.83
C LEU A 41 -5.97 -8.22 2.26
N ASP A 42 -6.23 -9.03 3.28
CA ASP A 42 -6.08 -8.63 4.67
C ASP A 42 -4.71 -9.07 5.20
N PHE A 43 -3.77 -8.12 5.24
CA PHE A 43 -2.39 -8.34 5.69
C PHE A 43 -2.15 -7.86 7.13
N ARG A 44 -3.20 -7.64 7.92
CA ARG A 44 -3.07 -7.07 9.27
C ARG A 44 -2.53 -8.05 10.29
N ASN A 45 -2.78 -9.35 10.09
CA ASN A 45 -2.35 -10.40 11.00
C ASN A 45 -1.04 -11.05 10.53
N LYS A 46 -0.44 -11.81 11.45
CA LYS A 46 0.76 -12.60 11.23
C LYS A 46 0.71 -13.89 12.06
N LEU A 47 1.53 -14.85 11.68
CA LEU A 47 1.71 -16.08 12.44
C LEU A 47 2.56 -15.78 13.69
N GLU A 48 1.99 -15.97 14.87
CA GLU A 48 2.72 -15.86 16.13
C GLU A 48 3.62 -17.08 16.36
N ASN A 49 4.76 -16.87 17.02
CA ASN A 49 5.73 -17.94 17.32
C ASN A 49 6.19 -18.75 16.10
N ALA A 50 6.22 -18.11 14.92
CA ALA A 50 6.68 -18.70 13.68
C ALA A 50 8.09 -19.27 13.83
N SER A 51 8.25 -20.54 13.50
CA SER A 51 9.51 -21.28 13.61
C SER A 51 9.80 -22.11 12.35
N GLY A 52 8.74 -22.49 11.62
CA GLY A 52 8.85 -23.14 10.32
C GLY A 52 9.27 -22.16 9.23
N SER A 53 9.98 -22.66 8.22
CA SER A 53 10.46 -21.82 7.10
C SER A 53 9.30 -21.15 6.34
N VAL A 54 8.17 -21.85 6.15
CA VAL A 54 6.97 -21.28 5.52
C VAL A 54 6.32 -20.21 6.41
N GLU A 55 6.17 -20.45 7.71
CA GLU A 55 5.62 -19.44 8.64
C GLU A 55 6.44 -18.14 8.62
N LEU A 56 7.76 -18.25 8.73
CA LEU A 56 8.69 -17.10 8.71
C LEU A 56 8.62 -16.34 7.38
N THR A 57 8.62 -17.08 6.27
CA THR A 57 8.52 -16.48 4.93
C THR A 57 7.17 -15.77 4.75
N THR A 58 6.09 -16.36 5.25
CA THR A 58 4.74 -15.78 5.18
C THR A 58 4.69 -14.44 5.90
N ASN A 59 5.22 -14.38 7.12
CA ASN A 59 5.28 -13.12 7.88
C ASN A 59 6.14 -12.07 7.16
N ALA A 60 7.31 -12.44 6.65
CA ALA A 60 8.17 -11.52 5.90
C ALA A 60 7.49 -10.96 4.64
N LEU A 61 6.75 -11.81 3.92
CA LEU A 61 5.95 -11.38 2.76
C LEU A 61 4.82 -10.44 3.18
N GLY A 62 4.10 -10.76 4.26
CA GLY A 62 3.07 -9.88 4.80
C GLY A 62 3.59 -8.49 5.15
N ASP A 63 4.73 -8.43 5.86
CA ASP A 63 5.38 -7.17 6.24
C ASP A 63 5.78 -6.34 5.01
N GLU A 64 6.35 -6.96 3.97
CA GLU A 64 6.76 -6.25 2.76
C GLU A 64 5.53 -5.77 1.95
N ILE A 65 4.44 -6.55 1.90
CA ILE A 65 3.19 -6.13 1.28
C ILE A 65 2.61 -4.91 2.00
N VAL A 66 2.52 -4.94 3.33
CA VAL A 66 2.03 -3.80 4.13
C VAL A 66 2.88 -2.56 3.89
N LYS A 67 4.19 -2.71 3.81
CA LYS A 67 5.12 -1.62 3.50
C LYS A 67 4.88 -1.04 2.10
N MET A 68 4.71 -1.88 1.07
CA MET A 68 4.38 -1.43 -0.28
C MET A 68 3.03 -0.68 -0.32
N LEU A 69 2.02 -1.17 0.38
CA LEU A 69 0.71 -0.52 0.46
C LEU A 69 0.79 0.86 1.14
N LYS A 70 1.56 0.98 2.23
CA LYS A 70 1.81 2.26 2.89
C LYS A 70 2.51 3.25 1.96
N GLN A 71 3.57 2.82 1.28
CA GLN A 71 4.28 3.66 0.30
C GLN A 71 3.35 4.12 -0.83
N SER A 72 2.52 3.23 -1.36
CA SER A 72 1.52 3.57 -2.38
C SER A 72 0.52 4.61 -1.88
N SER A 73 0.03 4.47 -0.66
CA SER A 73 -0.85 5.44 0.00
C SER A 73 -0.16 6.80 0.17
N ASP A 74 1.09 6.82 0.62
CA ASP A 74 1.86 8.05 0.80
C ASP A 74 2.07 8.78 -0.54
N PHE A 75 2.37 8.04 -1.61
CA PHE A 75 2.46 8.61 -2.97
C PHE A 75 1.12 9.19 -3.44
N ALA A 76 0.00 8.48 -3.21
CA ALA A 76 -1.32 8.97 -3.59
C ALA A 76 -1.68 10.27 -2.86
N ASN A 77 -1.39 10.35 -1.55
CA ASN A 77 -1.61 11.55 -0.74
C ASN A 77 -0.74 12.73 -1.20
N ALA A 78 0.54 12.47 -1.47
CA ALA A 78 1.45 13.49 -1.99
C ALA A 78 0.96 14.02 -3.35
N LEU A 79 0.56 13.13 -4.26
CA LEU A 79 0.03 13.50 -5.56
C LEU A 79 -1.26 14.32 -5.45
N ALA A 80 -2.19 13.93 -4.57
CA ALA A 80 -3.42 14.68 -4.32
C ALA A 80 -3.13 16.11 -3.82
N ASN A 81 -2.18 16.24 -2.90
CA ASN A 81 -1.75 17.55 -2.39
C ASN A 81 -1.15 18.45 -3.48
N GLU A 82 -0.21 17.92 -4.27
CA GLU A 82 0.41 18.69 -5.36
C GLU A 82 -0.60 19.04 -6.46
N SER A 83 -1.54 18.14 -6.75
CA SER A 83 -2.64 18.42 -7.70
C SER A 83 -3.55 19.55 -7.20
N GLY A 84 -3.87 19.58 -5.90
CA GLY A 84 -4.66 20.67 -5.29
C GLY A 84 -3.94 22.02 -5.31
N LYS A 85 -2.62 22.03 -5.06
CA LYS A 85 -1.80 23.24 -5.21
C LYS A 85 -1.80 23.74 -6.65
N LEU A 86 -1.60 22.84 -7.62
CA LEU A 86 -1.63 23.18 -9.04
C LEU A 86 -2.99 23.75 -9.45
N GLN A 87 -4.09 23.14 -9.02
CA GLN A 87 -5.44 23.65 -9.27
C GLN A 87 -5.62 25.08 -8.74
N THR A 88 -5.14 25.34 -7.52
CA THR A 88 -5.21 26.68 -6.90
C THR A 88 -4.37 27.70 -7.69
N ALA A 89 -3.18 27.31 -8.13
CA ALA A 89 -2.30 28.15 -8.93
C ALA A 89 -2.93 28.48 -10.30
N VAL A 90 -3.50 27.50 -10.97
CA VAL A 90 -4.22 27.69 -12.24
C VAL A 90 -5.42 28.62 -12.05
N GLN A 91 -6.22 28.41 -11.00
CA GLN A 91 -7.38 29.28 -10.71
C GLN A 91 -6.94 30.73 -10.45
N SER A 92 -5.85 30.92 -9.69
CA SER A 92 -5.31 32.25 -9.40
C SER A 92 -4.79 32.93 -10.67
N LEU A 93 -4.12 32.18 -11.54
CA LEU A 93 -3.66 32.65 -12.84
C LEU A 93 -4.83 33.07 -13.73
N THR A 94 -5.86 32.22 -13.86
CA THR A 94 -7.06 32.53 -14.64
C THR A 94 -7.75 33.80 -14.14
N THR A 95 -7.93 33.95 -12.83
CA THR A 95 -8.53 35.16 -12.25
C THR A 95 -7.66 36.39 -12.56
N SER A 96 -6.34 36.30 -12.40
CA SER A 96 -5.42 37.40 -12.66
C SER A 96 -5.42 37.81 -14.14
N SER A 97 -5.44 36.84 -15.06
CA SER A 97 -5.53 37.09 -16.50
C SER A 97 -6.85 37.75 -16.89
N ASN A 98 -7.98 37.33 -16.30
CA ASN A 98 -9.28 37.97 -16.55
C ASN A 98 -9.30 39.41 -16.03
N SER A 99 -8.79 39.65 -14.82
CA SER A 99 -8.67 41.02 -14.27
C SER A 99 -7.76 41.89 -15.13
N GLN A 100 -6.65 41.36 -15.62
CA GLN A 100 -5.74 42.09 -16.51
C GLN A 100 -6.41 42.44 -17.85
N ALA A 101 -7.17 41.50 -18.44
CA ALA A 101 -7.92 41.77 -19.66
C ALA A 101 -8.95 42.89 -19.47
N GLN A 102 -9.68 42.87 -18.34
CA GLN A 102 -10.63 43.93 -17.98
C GLN A 102 -9.92 45.29 -17.81
N SER A 103 -8.79 45.35 -17.11
CA SER A 103 -8.04 46.60 -16.95
C SER A 103 -7.52 47.16 -18.28
N LEU A 104 -7.16 46.29 -19.24
CA LEU A 104 -6.78 46.70 -20.59
C LEU A 104 -7.97 47.27 -21.38
N GLU A 105 -9.16 46.66 -21.24
CA GLU A 105 -10.40 47.16 -21.84
C GLU A 105 -10.77 48.54 -21.28
N GLU A 106 -10.70 48.73 -19.96
CA GLU A 106 -10.92 50.02 -19.30
C GLU A 106 -9.91 51.08 -19.76
N THR A 107 -8.64 50.70 -19.90
CA THR A 107 -7.59 51.61 -20.40
C THR A 107 -7.84 52.01 -21.84
N ALA A 108 -8.27 51.08 -22.69
CA ALA A 108 -8.61 51.36 -24.09
C ALA A 108 -9.81 52.31 -24.20
N ALA A 109 -10.88 52.05 -23.43
CA ALA A 109 -12.06 52.90 -23.38
C ALA A 109 -11.73 54.33 -22.91
N ALA A 110 -10.91 54.47 -21.86
CA ALA A 110 -10.46 55.78 -21.40
C ALA A 110 -9.65 56.53 -22.47
N LEU A 111 -8.83 55.81 -23.25
CA LEU A 111 -8.06 56.41 -24.35
C LEU A 111 -8.97 56.86 -25.51
N GLU A 112 -10.01 56.09 -25.83
CA GLU A 112 -11.03 56.47 -26.81
C GLU A 112 -11.79 57.73 -26.37
N GLU A 113 -12.18 57.82 -25.10
CA GLU A 113 -12.86 58.99 -24.54
C GLU A 113 -11.98 60.24 -24.67
N ILE A 114 -10.70 60.16 -24.26
CA ILE A 114 -9.72 61.24 -24.42
C ILE A 114 -9.63 61.68 -25.88
N THR A 115 -9.50 60.73 -26.80
CA THR A 115 -9.38 60.99 -28.23
C THR A 115 -10.65 61.62 -28.81
N SER A 116 -11.84 61.23 -28.33
CA SER A 116 -13.12 61.79 -28.77
C SER A 116 -13.40 63.20 -28.22
N SER A 117 -12.76 63.56 -27.10
CA SER A 117 -12.90 64.85 -26.41
C SER A 117 -11.91 65.92 -26.87
N MET A 118 -10.91 65.54 -27.69
CA MET A 118 -9.96 66.43 -28.37
C MET A 118 -10.48 66.85 -29.75
#